data_AF-A0A965W0U5-F1
#
_entry.id   AF-A0A965W0U5-F1
#
_cell.length_a   1.000
_cell.length_b   1.000
_cell.length_c   1.000
_cell.angle_alpha   90.00
_cell.angle_beta   90.00
_cell.angle_gamma   90.00
#
_symmetry.space_group_name_H-M   'P 1'
#
loop_
_entity.id
_entity.type
_entity.pdbx_description
1 polymer ?
#
loop_
_entity_poly.entity_id
_entity_poly.type
_entity_poly.pdbx_seq_one_letter_code
_entity_poly.pdbx_strand_id
1 'polypeptide(L)'
;ANHSKFPGMGGVAKRHTVIQKIRQEEENVLLLDSGDIFQGTPYFNAYHGELEMQLMSTLGYDAATMGNHDFDIGLNGFLNAKKHANFPFLCGNYDFSKTILANEIKPYHVFKKSGIKIGVFGIGIDLKGLVPDDNYAEMIYKDPIDSANTWAQYLTDLGCDIIICLSHLGYDYEDKTKISDLVLAKNSSQIHLILGGHTHTFLEKPTVVKNRDNQTVIINQVGWAGINLGRIDIDIEKGLFECNCLEVK
;
A
#
# COMPACT_ATOMS: atom_id res chain seq x y z
N ALA A 1 -17.31 -6.16 15.85
CA ALA A 1 -17.60 -6.49 17.26
C ALA A 1 -17.61 -8.01 17.50
N ASN A 2 -18.35 -8.80 16.72
CA ASN A 2 -18.56 -10.24 16.99
C ASN A 2 -17.64 -11.17 16.15
N HIS A 3 -16.42 -10.73 15.78
CA HIS A 3 -15.50 -11.59 15.03
C HIS A 3 -15.00 -12.73 15.92
N SER A 4 -14.99 -13.97 15.40
CA SER A 4 -14.71 -15.17 16.19
C SER A 4 -13.30 -15.22 16.79
N LYS A 5 -12.31 -14.65 16.08
CA LYS A 5 -10.90 -14.61 16.52
C LYS A 5 -10.44 -13.25 17.06
N PHE A 6 -11.14 -12.17 16.72
CA PHE A 6 -10.72 -10.78 17.02
C PHE A 6 -11.91 -9.93 17.49
N PRO A 7 -12.63 -10.36 18.55
CA PRO A 7 -13.82 -9.66 19.00
C PRO A 7 -13.47 -8.25 19.46
N GLY A 8 -14.29 -7.29 19.03
CA GLY A 8 -14.10 -5.88 19.39
C GLY A 8 -12.91 -5.15 18.74
N MET A 9 -12.02 -5.82 17.99
CA MET A 9 -10.85 -5.16 17.38
C MET A 9 -11.20 -4.46 16.06
N GLY A 10 -10.33 -3.52 15.66
CA GLY A 10 -10.38 -2.81 14.38
C GLY A 10 -11.51 -1.79 14.26
N GLY A 11 -11.90 -1.49 13.02
CA GLY A 11 -12.96 -0.52 12.73
C GLY A 11 -12.47 0.94 12.62
N VAL A 12 -13.13 1.68 11.73
CA VAL A 12 -12.68 3.02 11.31
C VAL A 12 -12.68 4.05 12.43
N ALA A 13 -13.67 4.04 13.32
CA ALA A 13 -13.73 4.99 14.44
C ALA A 13 -12.55 4.85 15.42
N LYS A 14 -12.12 3.61 15.69
CA LYS A 14 -10.97 3.33 16.55
C LYS A 14 -9.66 3.72 15.86
N ARG A 15 -9.52 3.36 14.58
CA ARG A 15 -8.40 3.84 13.74
C ARG A 15 -8.31 5.36 13.75
N HIS A 16 -9.43 6.07 13.59
CA HIS A 16 -9.47 7.53 13.64
C HIS A 16 -8.87 8.07 14.94
N THR A 17 -9.30 7.53 16.08
CA THR A 17 -8.79 7.96 17.40
C THR A 17 -7.27 7.79 17.50
N VAL A 18 -6.74 6.63 17.08
CA VAL A 18 -5.30 6.35 17.12
C VAL A 18 -4.52 7.27 16.16
N ILE A 19 -5.00 7.42 14.92
CA ILE A 19 -4.37 8.28 13.90
C ILE A 19 -4.33 9.74 14.36
N GLN A 20 -5.42 10.25 14.93
CA GLN A 20 -5.46 11.63 15.41
C GLN A 20 -4.53 11.85 16.60
N LYS A 21 -4.42 10.88 17.52
CA LYS A 21 -3.45 10.95 18.61
C LYS A 21 -2.02 11.05 18.06
N ILE A 22 -1.63 10.18 17.12
CA ILE A 22 -0.29 10.23 16.50
C ILE A 22 -0.04 11.58 15.84
N ARG A 23 -1.02 12.13 15.10
CA ARG A 23 -0.89 13.45 14.46
C ARG A 23 -0.84 14.64 15.43
N GLN A 24 -1.29 14.47 16.67
CA GLN A 24 -1.13 15.47 17.72
C GLN A 24 0.26 15.39 18.37
N GLU A 25 0.87 14.20 18.38
CA GLU A 25 2.19 13.95 18.96
C GLU A 25 3.31 14.18 17.94
N GLU A 26 3.05 13.96 16.65
CA GLU A 26 4.03 13.96 15.56
C GLU A 26 3.66 14.95 14.45
N GLU A 27 4.61 15.79 14.04
CA GLU A 27 4.39 16.79 12.98
C GLU A 27 4.44 16.17 11.57
N ASN A 28 5.33 15.19 11.35
CA ASN A 28 5.67 14.66 10.04
C ASN A 28 5.09 13.26 9.83
N VAL A 29 3.77 13.15 9.72
CA VAL A 29 3.07 11.88 9.52
C VAL A 29 2.68 11.68 8.05
N LEU A 30 2.87 10.46 7.54
CA LEU A 30 2.24 9.93 6.34
C LEU A 30 1.38 8.72 6.71
N LEU A 31 0.13 8.68 6.23
CA LEU A 31 -0.79 7.56 6.36
C LEU A 31 -0.98 6.90 5.00
N LEU A 32 -0.53 5.67 4.85
CA LEU A 32 -0.47 4.96 3.57
C LEU A 32 -1.27 3.66 3.62
N ASP A 33 -1.85 3.26 2.49
CA ASP A 33 -2.58 2.00 2.36
C ASP A 33 -1.99 1.09 1.28
N SER A 34 -1.89 -0.21 1.58
CA SER A 34 -1.32 -1.19 0.67
C SER A 34 -2.35 -1.89 -0.23
N GLY A 35 -3.60 -1.42 -0.30
CA GLY A 35 -4.62 -1.92 -1.24
C GLY A 35 -5.52 -3.01 -0.67
N ASP A 36 -6.42 -3.56 -1.49
CA ASP A 36 -7.59 -4.35 -1.07
C ASP A 36 -8.47 -3.55 -0.09
N ILE A 37 -8.84 -2.35 -0.53
CA ILE A 37 -9.77 -1.47 0.18
C ILE A 37 -11.18 -2.06 0.08
N PHE A 38 -11.46 -2.71 -1.05
CA PHE A 38 -12.76 -3.26 -1.40
C PHE A 38 -12.94 -4.72 -0.96
N GLN A 39 -14.21 -5.14 -0.96
CA GLN A 39 -14.65 -6.47 -0.59
C GLN A 39 -14.47 -6.81 0.91
N GLY A 40 -15.11 -7.88 1.39
CA GLY A 40 -14.94 -8.41 2.75
C GLY A 40 -16.04 -8.09 3.78
N THR A 41 -16.96 -7.15 3.51
CA THR A 41 -18.12 -6.89 4.38
C THR A 41 -19.41 -6.56 3.60
N PRO A 42 -20.61 -6.68 4.22
CA PRO A 42 -21.86 -6.25 3.58
C PRO A 42 -21.91 -4.76 3.22
N TYR A 43 -21.04 -3.92 3.80
CA TYR A 43 -20.96 -2.50 3.45
C TYR A 43 -20.55 -2.32 1.99
N PHE A 44 -19.53 -3.06 1.53
CA PHE A 44 -19.10 -3.01 0.14
C PHE A 44 -20.24 -3.37 -0.84
N ASN A 45 -21.04 -4.38 -0.50
CA ASN A 45 -22.17 -4.79 -1.34
C ASN A 45 -23.27 -3.72 -1.41
N ALA A 46 -23.41 -2.90 -0.38
CA ALA A 46 -24.45 -1.87 -0.29
C ALA A 46 -23.99 -0.50 -0.86
N TYR A 47 -22.70 -0.18 -0.73
CA TYR A 47 -22.14 1.14 -1.04
C TYR A 47 -21.11 1.12 -2.18
N HIS A 48 -20.79 -0.05 -2.73
CA HIS A 48 -19.94 -0.22 -3.91
C HIS A 48 -18.58 0.51 -3.83
N GLY A 49 -17.95 0.53 -2.64
CA GLY A 49 -16.65 1.15 -2.41
C GLY A 49 -16.69 2.65 -2.08
N GLU A 50 -17.83 3.33 -2.23
CA GLU A 50 -17.94 4.77 -1.95
C GLU A 50 -17.70 5.07 -0.46
N LEU A 51 -18.28 4.26 0.43
CA LEU A 51 -18.15 4.44 1.88
C LEU A 51 -16.69 4.28 2.32
N GLU A 52 -16.00 3.26 1.84
CA GLU A 52 -14.60 3.00 2.14
C GLU A 52 -13.73 4.18 1.74
N MET A 53 -13.92 4.73 0.53
CA MET A 53 -13.19 5.90 0.03
C MET A 53 -13.47 7.16 0.85
N GLN A 54 -14.73 7.42 1.21
CA GLN A 54 -15.10 8.57 2.06
C GLN A 54 -14.47 8.47 3.45
N LEU A 55 -14.45 7.27 4.03
CA LEU A 55 -13.87 7.02 5.34
C LEU A 55 -12.34 7.17 5.31
N MET A 56 -11.67 6.66 4.28
CA MET A 56 -10.22 6.86 4.11
C MET A 56 -9.87 8.33 3.89
N SER A 57 -10.66 9.05 3.10
CA SER A 57 -10.51 10.51 2.93
C SER A 57 -10.70 11.27 4.23
N THR A 58 -11.66 10.85 5.08
CA THR A 58 -11.91 11.42 6.40
C THR A 58 -10.78 11.12 7.38
N LEU A 59 -10.20 9.91 7.31
CA LEU A 59 -8.98 9.56 8.04
C LEU A 59 -7.76 10.33 7.54
N GLY A 60 -7.82 10.90 6.33
CA GLY A 60 -6.76 11.66 5.71
C GLY A 60 -5.60 10.78 5.27
N TYR A 61 -5.88 9.69 4.56
CA TYR A 61 -4.81 8.94 3.89
C TYR A 61 -4.06 9.84 2.90
N ASP A 62 -2.74 9.65 2.79
CA ASP A 62 -1.86 10.43 1.93
C ASP A 62 -1.68 9.78 0.56
N ALA A 63 -1.70 8.45 0.48
CA ALA A 63 -1.74 7.66 -0.75
C ALA A 63 -2.15 6.21 -0.47
N ALA A 64 -2.60 5.53 -1.52
CA ALA A 64 -2.86 4.08 -1.51
C ALA A 64 -2.32 3.43 -2.79
N THR A 65 -1.99 2.14 -2.74
CA THR A 65 -1.88 1.30 -3.96
C THR A 65 -3.18 0.54 -4.20
N MET A 66 -3.21 -0.29 -5.23
CA MET A 66 -4.34 -1.15 -5.59
C MET A 66 -4.00 -2.62 -5.33
N GLY A 67 -4.93 -3.33 -4.72
CA GLY A 67 -4.95 -4.78 -4.62
C GLY A 67 -5.88 -5.43 -5.63
N ASN A 68 -5.96 -6.75 -5.61
CA ASN A 68 -6.82 -7.49 -6.55
C ASN A 68 -8.30 -7.21 -6.31
N HIS A 69 -8.73 -7.07 -5.06
CA HIS A 69 -10.14 -6.82 -4.75
C HIS A 69 -10.61 -5.42 -5.15
N ASP A 70 -9.68 -4.48 -5.38
CA ASP A 70 -10.01 -3.15 -5.90
C ASP A 70 -10.56 -3.21 -7.35
N PHE A 71 -10.41 -4.35 -8.02
CA PHE A 71 -10.97 -4.64 -9.35
C PHE A 71 -12.28 -5.44 -9.30
N ASP A 72 -12.79 -5.87 -8.15
CA ASP A 72 -14.01 -6.71 -8.09
C ASP A 72 -15.27 -6.03 -8.63
N ILE A 73 -15.33 -4.70 -8.52
CA ILE A 73 -16.41 -3.85 -9.09
C ILE A 73 -16.10 -3.36 -10.50
N GLY A 74 -15.03 -3.88 -11.11
CA GLY A 74 -14.50 -3.46 -12.40
C GLY A 74 -13.97 -2.03 -12.42
N LEU A 75 -13.31 -1.66 -13.53
CA LEU A 75 -12.72 -0.32 -13.67
C LEU A 75 -13.74 0.81 -13.51
N ASN A 76 -14.99 0.62 -13.98
CA ASN A 76 -16.04 1.63 -13.86
C ASN A 76 -16.49 1.82 -12.41
N GLY A 77 -16.65 0.73 -11.66
CA GLY A 77 -16.99 0.79 -10.24
C GLY A 77 -15.88 1.48 -9.46
N PHE A 78 -14.63 1.09 -9.70
CA PHE A 78 -13.46 1.72 -9.07
C PHE A 78 -13.41 3.22 -9.38
N LEU A 79 -13.58 3.62 -10.65
CA LEU A 79 -13.57 5.02 -11.06
C LEU A 79 -14.68 5.83 -10.37
N ASN A 80 -15.86 5.24 -10.17
CA ASN A 80 -16.96 5.89 -9.45
C ASN A 80 -16.64 6.05 -7.96
N ALA A 81 -16.19 5.00 -7.28
CA ALA A 81 -15.81 5.04 -5.87
C ALA A 81 -14.65 6.03 -5.62
N LYS A 82 -13.64 6.04 -6.49
CA LYS A 82 -12.47 6.92 -6.42
C LYS A 82 -12.82 8.42 -6.41
N LYS A 83 -13.99 8.84 -6.91
CA LYS A 83 -14.44 10.24 -6.81
C LYS A 83 -14.52 10.74 -5.36
N HIS A 84 -14.63 9.82 -4.40
CA HIS A 84 -14.67 10.12 -2.97
C HIS A 84 -13.29 10.04 -2.29
N ALA A 85 -12.23 9.67 -3.01
CA ALA A 85 -10.85 9.67 -2.53
C ALA A 85 -10.22 11.06 -2.74
N ASN A 86 -9.76 11.70 -1.66
CA ASN A 86 -8.99 12.95 -1.72
C ASN A 86 -7.47 12.72 -1.77
N PHE A 87 -7.06 11.47 -1.98
CA PHE A 87 -5.68 11.02 -2.05
C PHE A 87 -5.42 10.29 -3.37
N PRO A 88 -4.17 10.30 -3.88
CA PRO A 88 -3.82 9.58 -5.09
C PRO A 88 -3.75 8.07 -4.87
N PHE A 89 -4.16 7.33 -5.90
CA PHE A 89 -3.81 5.92 -6.07
C PHE A 89 -2.51 5.82 -6.86
N LEU A 90 -1.61 4.97 -6.37
CA LEU A 90 -0.27 4.75 -6.91
C LEU A 90 -0.14 3.32 -7.41
N CYS A 91 0.23 3.12 -8.67
CA CYS A 91 0.57 1.81 -9.22
C CYS A 91 1.51 1.96 -10.42
N GLY A 92 2.72 1.46 -10.28
CA GLY A 92 3.81 1.65 -11.24
C GLY A 92 4.00 0.49 -12.22
N ASN A 93 3.42 -0.69 -11.96
CA ASN A 93 3.55 -1.88 -12.81
C ASN A 93 2.27 -2.23 -13.57
N TYR A 94 1.20 -1.47 -13.43
CA TYR A 94 0.01 -1.58 -14.27
C TYR A 94 0.02 -0.48 -15.33
N ASP A 95 -0.14 -0.87 -16.59
CA ASP A 95 -0.33 0.09 -17.68
C ASP A 95 -1.82 0.27 -17.97
N PHE A 96 -2.34 1.42 -17.57
CA PHE A 96 -3.73 1.79 -17.78
C PHE A 96 -3.97 2.59 -19.06
N SER A 97 -2.97 2.79 -19.92
CA SER A 97 -3.05 3.70 -21.08
C SER A 97 -4.18 3.38 -22.07
N LYS A 98 -4.62 2.12 -22.10
CA LYS A 98 -5.73 1.63 -22.94
C LYS A 98 -7.04 1.44 -22.17
N THR A 99 -7.14 1.99 -20.98
CA THR A 99 -8.31 1.82 -20.11
C THR A 99 -8.87 3.18 -19.70
N ILE A 100 -10.05 3.15 -19.09
CA ILE A 100 -10.68 4.35 -18.51
C ILE A 100 -9.90 4.93 -17.32
N LEU A 101 -8.92 4.22 -16.77
CA LEU A 101 -8.09 4.67 -15.65
C LEU A 101 -6.78 5.35 -16.07
N ALA A 102 -6.55 5.57 -17.37
CA ALA A 102 -5.27 6.07 -17.92
C ALA A 102 -4.71 7.33 -17.22
N ASN A 103 -5.59 8.23 -16.75
CA ASN A 103 -5.20 9.48 -16.06
C ASN A 103 -5.58 9.50 -14.58
N GLU A 104 -6.08 8.38 -14.06
CA GLU A 104 -6.65 8.30 -12.73
C GLU A 104 -5.65 7.77 -11.71
N ILE A 105 -4.74 6.91 -12.15
CA ILE A 105 -3.72 6.27 -11.32
C ILE A 105 -2.36 6.84 -11.70
N LYS A 106 -1.57 7.22 -10.69
CA LYS A 106 -0.20 7.68 -10.90
C LYS A 106 0.78 6.55 -10.61
N PRO A 107 1.97 6.50 -11.20
CA PRO A 107 2.96 5.51 -10.81
C PRO A 107 3.54 5.78 -9.41
N TYR A 108 3.75 7.06 -9.08
CA TYR A 108 4.41 7.51 -7.86
C TYR A 108 3.88 8.88 -7.39
N HIS A 109 4.28 9.28 -6.18
CA HIS A 109 4.15 10.61 -5.63
C HIS A 109 5.39 10.99 -4.81
N VAL A 110 5.78 12.27 -4.81
CA VAL A 110 6.87 12.78 -3.96
C VAL A 110 6.28 13.71 -2.90
N PHE A 111 6.34 13.29 -1.65
CA PHE A 111 5.96 14.09 -0.50
C PHE A 111 7.14 14.92 0.00
N LYS A 112 6.85 16.07 0.60
CA LYS A 112 7.86 16.90 1.28
C LYS A 112 7.42 17.16 2.72
N LYS A 113 8.24 16.76 3.68
CA LYS A 113 7.99 16.91 5.12
C LYS A 113 9.29 17.36 5.79
N SER A 114 9.28 18.51 6.47
CA SER A 114 10.48 19.07 7.14
C SER A 114 11.75 19.11 6.27
N GLY A 115 11.62 19.49 5.00
CA GLY A 115 12.73 19.57 4.05
C GLY A 115 13.16 18.24 3.41
N ILE A 116 12.64 17.10 3.90
CA ILE A 116 12.90 15.76 3.36
C ILE A 116 11.96 15.47 2.19
N LYS A 117 12.50 14.90 1.11
CA LYS A 117 11.72 14.37 -0.01
C LYS A 117 11.51 12.86 0.14
N ILE A 118 10.25 12.44 0.20
CA ILE A 118 9.84 11.05 0.36
C ILE A 118 9.17 10.61 -0.94
N GLY A 119 9.83 9.74 -1.69
CA GLY A 119 9.28 9.11 -2.88
C GLY A 119 8.44 7.90 -2.51
N VAL A 120 7.19 7.85 -2.95
CA VAL A 120 6.28 6.72 -2.74
C VAL A 120 5.78 6.24 -4.09
N PHE A 121 5.85 4.94 -4.37
CA PHE A 121 5.30 4.33 -5.58
C PHE A 121 4.55 3.04 -5.23
N GLY A 122 3.66 2.59 -6.12
CA GLY A 122 2.88 1.37 -5.91
C GLY A 122 3.30 0.21 -6.80
N ILE A 123 3.12 -1.02 -6.32
CA ILE A 123 3.23 -2.26 -7.10
C ILE A 123 2.03 -3.16 -6.79
N GLY A 124 1.30 -3.56 -7.83
CA GLY A 124 0.17 -4.49 -7.73
C GLY A 124 0.56 -5.92 -8.12
N ILE A 125 -0.28 -6.88 -7.72
CA ILE A 125 -0.14 -8.31 -8.05
C ILE A 125 -0.60 -8.64 -9.48
N ASP A 126 -0.17 -9.77 -10.05
CA ASP A 126 -0.76 -10.26 -11.30
C ASP A 126 -2.23 -10.64 -11.07
N LEU A 127 -3.15 -9.96 -11.75
CA LEU A 127 -4.60 -10.16 -11.59
C LEU A 127 -5.09 -11.44 -12.27
N LYS A 128 -4.30 -12.01 -13.19
CA LYS A 128 -4.71 -13.16 -13.98
C LYS A 128 -4.99 -14.37 -13.07
N GLY A 129 -6.23 -14.84 -13.10
CA GLY A 129 -6.68 -15.95 -12.26
C GLY A 129 -7.05 -15.56 -10.82
N LEU A 130 -6.89 -14.30 -10.43
CA LEU A 130 -7.41 -13.73 -9.18
C LEU A 130 -8.71 -12.95 -9.40
N VAL A 131 -8.81 -12.29 -10.55
CA VAL A 131 -9.93 -11.41 -10.91
C VAL A 131 -10.43 -11.81 -12.32
N PRO A 132 -11.75 -11.74 -12.61
CA PRO A 132 -12.26 -11.93 -13.96
C PRO A 132 -11.61 -10.96 -14.97
N ASP A 133 -11.19 -11.46 -16.13
CA ASP A 133 -10.48 -10.66 -17.16
C ASP A 133 -11.22 -9.37 -17.55
N ASP A 134 -12.56 -9.43 -17.63
CA ASP A 134 -13.41 -8.27 -17.97
C ASP A 134 -13.31 -7.12 -16.96
N ASN A 135 -12.92 -7.39 -15.71
CA ASN A 135 -12.87 -6.39 -14.65
C ASN A 135 -11.65 -5.47 -14.74
N TYR A 136 -10.56 -5.92 -15.39
CA TYR A 136 -9.35 -5.10 -15.61
C TYR A 136 -9.07 -4.81 -17.09
N ALA A 137 -9.89 -5.34 -18.00
CA ALA A 137 -9.93 -4.99 -19.42
C ALA A 137 -8.53 -5.02 -20.08
N GLU A 138 -8.15 -3.95 -20.79
CA GLU A 138 -6.87 -3.85 -21.51
C GLU A 138 -5.70 -3.38 -20.62
N MET A 139 -5.81 -3.46 -19.29
CA MET A 139 -4.69 -3.18 -18.39
C MET A 139 -3.55 -4.18 -18.65
N ILE A 140 -2.32 -3.67 -18.85
CA ILE A 140 -1.14 -4.51 -19.06
C ILE A 140 -0.35 -4.62 -17.77
N TYR A 141 -0.20 -5.85 -17.27
CA TYR A 141 0.68 -6.18 -16.17
C TYR A 141 2.14 -6.18 -16.63
N LYS A 142 2.99 -5.38 -15.98
CA LYS A 142 4.44 -5.33 -16.19
C LYS A 142 5.14 -6.09 -15.06
N ASP A 143 6.35 -6.58 -15.34
CA ASP A 143 7.17 -7.23 -14.34
C ASP A 143 7.34 -6.32 -13.11
N PRO A 144 7.00 -6.81 -11.90
CA PRO A 144 6.99 -5.98 -10.71
C PRO A 144 8.40 -5.59 -10.25
N ILE A 145 9.42 -6.42 -10.48
CA ILE A 145 10.80 -6.16 -10.07
C ILE A 145 11.42 -5.08 -10.96
N ASP A 146 11.27 -5.21 -12.28
CA ASP A 146 11.76 -4.23 -13.25
C ASP A 146 11.06 -2.88 -13.07
N SER A 147 9.73 -2.90 -12.87
CA SER A 147 8.96 -1.68 -12.61
C SER A 147 9.39 -1.01 -11.31
N ALA A 148 9.53 -1.76 -10.21
CA ALA A 148 9.96 -1.21 -8.93
C ALA A 148 11.37 -0.60 -9.00
N ASN A 149 12.31 -1.28 -9.65
CA ASN A 149 13.66 -0.76 -9.85
C ASN A 149 13.68 0.51 -10.70
N THR A 150 12.83 0.58 -11.73
CA THR A 150 12.69 1.76 -12.59
C THR A 150 12.19 2.97 -11.79
N TRP A 151 11.13 2.79 -11.00
CA TRP A 151 10.57 3.88 -10.19
C TRP A 151 11.48 4.27 -9.02
N ALA A 152 12.16 3.31 -8.40
CA ALA A 152 13.15 3.61 -7.37
C ALA A 152 14.30 4.45 -7.93
N GLN A 153 14.89 4.06 -9.06
CA GLN A 153 15.94 4.85 -9.70
C GLN A 153 15.46 6.26 -10.05
N TYR A 154 14.27 6.36 -10.66
CA TYR A 154 13.70 7.66 -11.04
C TYR A 154 13.49 8.58 -9.81
N LEU A 155 13.01 8.03 -8.69
CA LEU A 155 12.80 8.80 -7.46
C LEU A 155 14.13 9.23 -6.81
N THR A 156 15.16 8.39 -6.88
CA THR A 156 16.52 8.77 -6.48
C THR A 156 17.05 9.92 -7.34
N ASP A 157 16.86 9.86 -8.66
CA ASP A 157 17.31 10.91 -9.58
C ASP A 157 16.59 12.25 -9.34
N LEU A 158 15.36 12.22 -8.81
CA LEU A 158 14.64 13.40 -8.32
C LEU A 158 15.15 13.93 -6.95
N GLY A 159 16.12 13.23 -6.37
CA GLY A 159 16.73 13.53 -5.08
C GLY A 159 15.83 13.23 -3.89
N CYS A 160 15.05 12.13 -3.95
CA CYS A 160 14.32 11.64 -2.78
C CYS A 160 15.28 11.02 -1.77
N ASP A 161 15.13 11.37 -0.50
CA ASP A 161 15.95 10.88 0.61
C ASP A 161 15.48 9.49 1.07
N ILE A 162 14.17 9.22 0.96
CA ILE A 162 13.55 7.94 1.28
C ILE A 162 12.68 7.50 0.10
N ILE A 163 12.72 6.20 -0.20
CA ILE A 163 11.89 5.57 -1.21
C ILE A 163 11.07 4.43 -0.58
N ILE A 164 9.75 4.56 -0.67
CA ILE A 164 8.76 3.64 -0.13
C ILE A 164 8.00 2.98 -1.28
N CYS A 165 7.92 1.65 -1.26
CA CYS A 165 7.07 0.85 -2.14
C CYS A 165 5.79 0.43 -1.39
N LEU A 166 4.63 0.84 -1.89
CA LEU A 166 3.33 0.29 -1.49
C LEU A 166 3.07 -0.96 -2.33
N SER A 167 3.31 -2.13 -1.76
CA SER A 167 3.21 -3.39 -2.47
C SER A 167 1.94 -4.14 -2.11
N HIS A 168 1.26 -4.66 -3.13
CA HIS A 168 0.20 -5.64 -2.99
C HIS A 168 0.62 -7.02 -3.51
N LEU A 169 1.93 -7.31 -3.56
CA LEU A 169 2.42 -8.60 -4.06
C LEU A 169 2.25 -9.75 -3.08
N GLY A 170 2.05 -9.48 -1.79
CA GLY A 170 2.04 -10.50 -0.75
C GLY A 170 3.40 -10.73 -0.12
N TYR A 171 3.44 -10.99 1.19
CA TYR A 171 4.67 -11.09 1.97
C TYR A 171 5.58 -12.25 1.52
N ASP A 172 5.06 -13.48 1.50
CA ASP A 172 5.75 -14.68 1.05
C ASP A 172 4.76 -15.75 0.58
N TYR A 173 5.20 -16.62 -0.33
CA TYR A 173 4.41 -17.73 -0.86
C TYR A 173 5.16 -19.05 -0.71
N GLU A 174 4.44 -20.16 -0.56
CA GLU A 174 5.04 -21.49 -0.65
C GLU A 174 5.61 -21.75 -2.06
N ASP A 175 4.85 -21.36 -3.09
CA ASP A 175 5.29 -21.37 -4.48
C ASP A 175 6.30 -20.24 -4.73
N LYS A 176 7.58 -20.60 -4.78
CA LYS A 176 8.69 -19.66 -5.00
C LYS A 176 8.81 -19.15 -6.44
N THR A 177 7.93 -19.60 -7.36
CA THR A 177 7.83 -19.00 -8.69
C THR A 177 7.04 -17.69 -8.68
N LYS A 178 6.21 -17.46 -7.65
CA LYS A 178 5.50 -16.20 -7.45
C LYS A 178 6.44 -15.14 -6.88
N ILE A 179 6.29 -13.92 -7.38
CA ILE A 179 7.00 -12.76 -6.83
C ILE A 179 6.26 -12.29 -5.58
N SER A 180 6.96 -12.28 -4.45
CA SER A 180 6.50 -11.73 -3.17
C SER A 180 7.31 -10.50 -2.76
N ASP A 181 6.93 -9.84 -1.67
CA ASP A 181 7.69 -8.74 -1.08
C ASP A 181 9.11 -9.15 -0.71
N LEU A 182 9.31 -10.37 -0.20
CA LEU A 182 10.66 -10.91 0.08
C LEU A 182 11.50 -11.06 -1.18
N VAL A 183 10.90 -11.51 -2.28
CA VAL A 183 11.59 -11.67 -3.57
C VAL A 183 11.89 -10.30 -4.17
N LEU A 184 10.91 -9.39 -4.17
CA LEU A 184 11.06 -8.01 -4.65
C LEU A 184 12.20 -7.30 -3.89
N ALA A 185 12.18 -7.34 -2.57
CA ALA A 185 13.19 -6.68 -1.74
C ALA A 185 14.62 -7.15 -2.06
N LYS A 186 14.82 -8.47 -2.18
CA LYS A 186 16.14 -9.05 -2.49
C LYS A 186 16.66 -8.66 -3.88
N ASN A 187 15.76 -8.45 -4.84
CA ASN A 187 16.10 -8.10 -6.23
C ASN A 187 15.97 -6.60 -6.52
N SER A 188 15.65 -5.80 -5.51
CA SER A 188 15.49 -4.35 -5.65
C SER A 188 16.83 -3.60 -5.58
N SER A 189 16.79 -2.32 -5.95
CA SER A 189 17.83 -1.31 -5.73
C SER A 189 17.16 -0.06 -5.16
N GLN A 190 17.82 0.65 -4.23
CA GLN A 190 17.42 1.97 -3.72
C GLN A 190 16.08 2.06 -2.98
N ILE A 191 15.29 0.98 -2.91
CA ILE A 191 14.10 0.91 -2.06
C ILE A 191 14.53 0.80 -0.60
N HIS A 192 13.95 1.61 0.27
CA HIS A 192 14.24 1.60 1.70
C HIS A 192 13.19 0.81 2.48
N LEU A 193 11.92 0.98 2.10
CA LEU A 193 10.77 0.41 2.81
C LEU A 193 9.76 -0.18 1.82
N ILE A 194 9.27 -1.38 2.11
CA ILE A 194 8.14 -2.02 1.44
C ILE A 194 7.01 -2.18 2.47
N LEU A 195 5.87 -1.58 2.18
CA LEU A 195 4.64 -1.73 2.93
C LEU A 195 3.73 -2.70 2.15
N GLY A 196 3.64 -3.93 2.65
CA GLY A 196 2.99 -5.06 1.97
C GLY A 196 1.49 -5.20 2.25
N GLY A 197 0.82 -5.96 1.38
CA GLY A 197 -0.61 -6.29 1.40
C GLY A 197 -0.87 -7.74 1.00
N HIS A 198 -2.09 -8.06 0.52
CA HIS A 198 -2.51 -9.34 -0.06
C HIS A 198 -2.53 -10.58 0.85
N THR A 199 -1.39 -11.02 1.40
CA THR A 199 -1.30 -12.29 2.17
C THR A 199 -1.87 -12.21 3.58
N HIS A 200 -2.41 -11.06 3.98
CA HIS A 200 -2.99 -10.80 5.31
C HIS A 200 -2.04 -11.17 6.46
N THR A 201 -0.73 -11.03 6.23
CA THR A 201 0.30 -11.44 7.19
C THR A 201 0.36 -10.46 8.36
N PHE A 202 0.16 -10.94 9.58
CA PHE A 202 0.42 -10.18 10.80
C PHE A 202 1.89 -10.36 11.19
N LEU A 203 2.72 -9.37 10.90
CA LEU A 203 4.11 -9.37 11.35
C LEU A 203 4.19 -8.81 12.78
N GLU A 204 4.85 -9.54 13.67
CA GLU A 204 5.16 -9.06 15.04
C GLU A 204 6.18 -7.92 15.01
N LYS A 205 7.13 -7.99 14.08
CA LYS A 205 8.13 -6.96 13.78
C LYS A 205 8.41 -6.96 12.28
N PRO A 206 8.86 -5.84 11.71
CA PRO A 206 9.25 -5.81 10.31
C PRO A 206 10.37 -6.80 10.02
N THR A 207 10.35 -7.30 8.79
CA THR A 207 11.44 -8.12 8.25
C THR A 207 12.49 -7.22 7.64
N VAL A 208 13.75 -7.49 7.97
CA VAL A 208 14.90 -6.75 7.45
C VAL A 208 15.69 -7.65 6.52
N VAL A 209 15.91 -7.20 5.28
CA VAL A 209 16.66 -7.95 4.26
C VAL A 209 17.73 -7.08 3.61
N LYS A 210 18.66 -7.73 2.90
CA LYS A 210 19.62 -7.07 2.02
C LYS A 210 19.16 -7.21 0.58
N ASN A 211 19.16 -6.09 -0.16
CA ASN A 211 18.87 -6.09 -1.59
C ASN A 211 20.12 -6.47 -2.41
N ARG A 212 20.01 -6.43 -3.75
CA ARG A 212 21.10 -6.82 -4.65
C ARG A 212 22.35 -5.92 -4.56
N ASP A 213 22.17 -4.71 -4.04
CA ASP A 213 23.23 -3.72 -3.81
C ASP A 213 23.73 -3.74 -2.36
N ASN A 214 23.35 -4.77 -1.58
CA ASN A 214 23.68 -4.94 -0.16
C ASN A 214 23.15 -3.80 0.75
N GLN A 215 22.16 -3.03 0.27
CA GLN A 215 21.43 -2.04 1.05
C GLN A 215 20.34 -2.73 1.88
N THR A 216 20.06 -2.16 3.04
CA THR A 216 19.00 -2.67 3.92
C THR A 216 17.63 -2.26 3.38
N VAL A 217 16.71 -3.23 3.29
CA VAL A 217 15.30 -3.00 2.97
C VAL A 217 14.44 -3.53 4.11
N ILE A 218 13.50 -2.70 4.57
CA ILE A 218 12.53 -3.07 5.60
C ILE A 218 11.23 -3.44 4.92
N ILE A 219 10.60 -4.52 5.39
CA ILE A 219 9.31 -5.01 4.90
C ILE A 219 8.36 -5.09 6.08
N ASN A 220 7.18 -4.49 5.96
CA ASN A 220 6.16 -4.57 7.00
C ASN A 220 4.77 -4.82 6.40
N GLN A 221 3.94 -5.56 7.15
CA GLN A 221 2.54 -5.84 6.82
C GLN A 221 1.76 -6.03 8.14
N VAL A 222 0.55 -5.48 8.19
CA VAL A 222 -0.22 -5.31 9.43
C VAL A 222 -1.50 -6.15 9.44
N GLY A 223 -1.50 -7.28 8.73
CA GLY A 223 -2.67 -8.14 8.61
C GLY A 223 -3.75 -7.55 7.71
N TRP A 224 -4.99 -7.50 8.21
CA TRP A 224 -6.20 -7.14 7.46
C TRP A 224 -7.31 -6.55 8.34
N ALA A 225 -8.40 -6.09 7.71
CA ALA A 225 -9.60 -5.52 8.37
C ALA A 225 -9.37 -4.32 9.31
N GLY A 226 -8.21 -3.66 9.20
CA GLY A 226 -7.84 -2.56 10.09
C GLY A 226 -7.73 -2.98 11.56
N ILE A 227 -7.46 -4.26 11.82
CA ILE A 227 -7.26 -4.81 13.18
C ILE A 227 -6.01 -4.20 13.83
N ASN A 228 -4.96 -4.01 13.03
CA ASN A 228 -3.73 -3.32 13.43
C ASN A 228 -3.51 -2.06 12.59
N LEU A 229 -2.78 -1.11 13.16
CA LEU A 229 -2.22 0.05 12.48
C LEU A 229 -0.70 0.00 12.64
N GLY A 230 0.02 -0.08 11.52
CA GLY A 230 1.48 -0.03 11.53
C GLY A 230 1.97 1.38 11.78
N ARG A 231 2.97 1.53 12.65
CA ARG A 231 3.71 2.78 12.85
C ARG A 231 5.19 2.50 12.63
N ILE A 232 5.79 3.22 11.69
CA ILE A 232 7.22 3.16 11.42
C ILE A 232 7.75 4.58 11.60
N ASP A 233 8.56 4.77 12.63
CA ASP A 233 9.23 6.01 12.96
C ASP A 233 10.61 6.00 12.28
N ILE A 234 10.89 7.00 11.45
CA ILE A 234 12.11 7.08 10.65
C ILE A 234 12.91 8.31 11.07
N ASP A 235 14.13 8.07 11.57
CA ASP A 235 15.10 9.10 11.88
C ASP A 235 16.22 9.05 10.82
N ILE A 236 16.15 9.98 9.87
CA ILE A 236 17.07 10.05 8.73
C ILE A 236 18.47 10.45 9.17
N GLU A 237 18.59 11.36 10.15
CA GLU A 237 19.88 11.84 10.62
C GLU A 237 20.68 10.71 11.29
N LYS A 238 19.99 9.80 11.99
CA LYS A 238 20.61 8.63 12.62
C LYS A 238 20.67 7.41 11.73
N GLY A 239 20.04 7.44 10.55
CA GLY A 239 19.84 6.27 9.69
C GLY A 239 19.07 5.14 10.39
N LEU A 240 18.20 5.49 11.35
CA LEU A 240 17.45 4.55 12.18
C LEU A 240 16.01 4.44 11.69
N PHE A 241 15.51 3.22 11.65
CA PHE A 241 14.10 2.90 11.42
C PHE A 241 13.61 2.14 12.65
N GLU A 242 12.79 2.79 13.48
CA GLU A 242 12.09 2.13 14.59
C GLU A 242 10.67 1.77 14.15
N CYS A 243 10.22 0.56 14.46
CA CYS A 243 8.94 0.06 13.96
C CYS A 243 8.11 -0.55 15.08
N ASN A 244 6.87 -0.10 15.18
CA ASN A 244 5.92 -0.50 16.20
C ASN A 244 4.58 -0.90 15.54
N CYS A 245 4.00 -2.02 15.97
CA CYS A 245 2.65 -2.41 15.56
C CYS A 245 1.66 -1.97 16.65
N LEU A 246 0.71 -1.10 16.30
CA LEU A 246 -0.29 -0.60 17.25
C LEU A 246 -1.59 -1.40 17.08
N GLU A 247 -2.01 -2.08 18.14
CA GLU A 247 -3.32 -2.74 18.17
C GLU A 247 -4.44 -1.70 18.17
N VAL A 248 -5.40 -1.85 17.26
CA VAL A 248 -6.57 -0.96 17.18
C VAL A 248 -7.64 -1.49 18.15
N LYS A 249 -7.59 -1.02 19.40
CA LYS A 249 -8.52 -1.36 20.49
C LYS A 249 -9.62 -0.33 20.70
#